data_AF-A0A6P7GEV6-F1
#
_entry.id   AF-A0A6P7GEV6-F1
#
_cell.length_a   1.000
_cell.length_b   1.000
_cell.length_c   1.000
_cell.angle_alpha   90.00
_cell.angle_beta   90.00
_cell.angle_gamma   90.00
#
_symmetry.space_group_name_H-M   'P 1'
#
loop_
_entity.id
_entity.type
_entity.pdbx_description
1 polymer ?
#
loop_
_entity_poly.entity_id
_entity_poly.type
_entity_poly.pdbx_seq_one_letter_code
_entity_poly.pdbx_strand_id
1 'polypeptide(L)'
;MGLELFKKVPNLRVLACGGDGTVGWVLSVIDQIGISPAPAVGVLPLGTGNDLARALGWGGGYTDEPISKILSNISQSDIVNLDRWSLDVEKNKDAPPPASNEPVGKESLPLNVVNNYYSLGVDAHIALEFHEAREAHPEKFNSRLRNKMFYGQMGGKDLLKRKWKDLADFVILECDGQNITQKLKELRVHAIVFLNISSYGGGTHPWNRSMGTHEPNTDDGLIEVVGLTTYQLPLLQAGGHGTCITQCRSAKITTSKTIPMQVDGEACKLGPSIITLSHLNKAPMLAKRKFGKPVPIQTALDNLNVGVNKLTMSDYEQHHYDKDLLAQAAINIGKIEVSPGSDLEQVRAMINTMLEENKDKQMMCSDWCFIDSCTAERFFRIDKAQESLHYVVDICSENLYILECGDETVPPTPEDETANPSPTSNHQTSYNIPEMRIR
;
A
#
# COMPACT_ATOMS: atom_id res chain seq x y z
N MET A 1 6.31 -3.07 21.16
CA MET A 1 5.57 -3.38 19.89
C MET A 1 6.33 -4.44 19.09
N GLY A 2 5.68 -5.22 18.21
CA GLY A 2 6.33 -6.35 17.51
C GLY A 2 7.59 -5.97 16.71
N LEU A 3 7.66 -4.74 16.18
CA LEU A 3 8.82 -4.25 15.42
C LEU A 3 10.10 -4.10 16.27
N GLU A 4 9.99 -3.95 17.59
CA GLU A 4 11.16 -3.87 18.50
C GLU A 4 12.02 -5.14 18.47
N LEU A 5 11.39 -6.30 18.25
CA LEU A 5 12.06 -7.60 18.18
C LEU A 5 13.08 -7.65 17.03
N PHE A 6 12.86 -6.87 15.98
CA PHE A 6 13.68 -6.85 14.77
C PHE A 6 14.67 -5.69 14.74
N LYS A 7 14.76 -4.86 15.80
CA LYS A 7 15.66 -3.68 15.88
C LYS A 7 17.14 -4.00 15.61
N LYS A 8 17.57 -5.25 15.86
CA LYS A 8 18.96 -5.70 15.66
C LYS A 8 19.20 -6.38 14.31
N VAL A 9 18.16 -6.58 13.49
CA VAL A 9 18.30 -7.23 12.18
C VAL A 9 19.00 -6.28 11.22
N PRO A 10 20.16 -6.65 10.66
CA PRO A 10 20.84 -5.81 9.68
C PRO A 10 20.02 -5.73 8.39
N ASN A 11 20.06 -4.57 7.73
CA ASN A 11 19.37 -4.33 6.45
C ASN A 11 17.85 -4.61 6.49
N LEU A 12 17.20 -4.42 7.64
CA LEU A 12 15.76 -4.60 7.80
C LEU A 12 14.98 -3.73 6.80
N ARG A 13 14.09 -4.38 6.05
CA ARG A 13 13.09 -3.74 5.19
C ARG A 13 11.71 -4.08 5.71
N VAL A 14 10.81 -3.10 5.74
CA VAL A 14 9.44 -3.27 6.25
C VAL A 14 8.47 -3.12 5.09
N LEU A 15 7.55 -4.07 4.92
CA LEU A 15 6.48 -3.98 3.94
C LEU A 15 5.16 -3.67 4.67
N ALA A 16 4.61 -2.48 4.45
CA ALA A 16 3.31 -2.08 4.98
C ALA A 16 2.19 -2.49 4.01
N CYS A 17 1.39 -3.48 4.40
CA CYS A 17 0.26 -3.99 3.62
C CYS A 17 -1.03 -3.26 4.03
N GLY A 18 -1.42 -2.23 3.29
CA GLY A 18 -2.52 -1.36 3.70
C GLY A 18 -2.77 -0.16 2.78
N GLY A 19 -3.47 0.84 3.31
CA GLY A 19 -3.60 2.15 2.68
C GLY A 19 -2.60 3.15 3.26
N ASP A 20 -2.71 4.42 2.87
CA ASP A 20 -1.82 5.50 3.32
C ASP A 20 -1.75 5.62 4.85
N GLY A 21 -2.89 5.50 5.55
CA GLY A 21 -2.93 5.53 7.01
C GLY A 21 -2.17 4.38 7.69
N THR A 22 -2.14 3.19 7.09
CA THR A 22 -1.35 2.06 7.59
C THR A 22 0.15 2.37 7.51
N VAL A 23 0.59 2.99 6.41
CA VAL A 23 1.99 3.38 6.23
C VAL A 23 2.36 4.48 7.23
N GLY A 24 1.52 5.50 7.40
CA GLY A 24 1.74 6.57 8.40
C GLY A 24 1.83 6.03 9.83
N TRP A 25 1.01 5.03 10.18
CA TRP A 25 1.11 4.34 11.47
C TRP A 25 2.45 3.61 11.64
N VAL A 26 2.88 2.82 10.64
CA VAL A 26 4.17 2.11 10.67
C VAL A 26 5.33 3.10 10.83
N LEU A 27 5.33 4.21 10.09
CA LEU A 27 6.35 5.26 10.20
C LEU A 27 6.40 5.88 11.60
N SER A 28 5.23 6.15 12.19
CA SER A 28 5.13 6.69 13.55
C SER A 28 5.68 5.71 14.59
N VAL A 29 5.46 4.41 14.40
CA VAL A 29 6.00 3.36 15.26
C VAL A 29 7.53 3.27 15.15
N ILE A 30 8.07 3.38 13.93
CA ILE A 30 9.53 3.40 13.70
C ILE A 30 10.18 4.57 14.45
N ASP A 31 9.57 5.76 14.38
CA ASP A 31 10.06 6.94 15.10
C ASP A 31 10.05 6.72 16.62
N GLN A 32 8.96 6.17 17.16
CA GLN A 32 8.81 5.91 18.60
C GLN A 32 9.85 4.91 19.13
N ILE A 33 10.19 3.88 18.35
CA ILE A 33 11.17 2.86 18.74
C ILE A 33 12.61 3.40 18.61
N GLY A 34 12.84 4.41 17.75
CA GLY A 34 14.16 4.98 17.49
C GLY A 34 15.14 3.94 16.97
N ILE A 35 14.76 3.20 15.91
CA ILE A 35 15.66 2.26 15.22
C ILE A 35 16.69 3.07 14.41
N SER A 36 17.98 2.74 14.53
CA SER A 36 19.05 3.43 13.81
C SER A 36 20.03 2.42 13.18
N PRO A 37 20.26 2.46 11.86
CA PRO A 37 19.53 3.29 10.88
C PRO A 37 18.06 2.90 10.78
N ALA A 38 17.18 3.86 10.45
CA ALA A 38 15.75 3.57 10.29
C ALA A 38 15.54 2.59 9.11
N PRO A 39 14.70 1.54 9.26
CA PRO A 39 14.46 0.58 8.20
C PRO A 39 13.63 1.22 7.08
N ALA A 40 13.93 0.84 5.83
CA ALA A 40 13.18 1.34 4.69
C ALA A 40 11.78 0.71 4.62
N VAL A 41 10.75 1.53 4.36
CA VAL A 41 9.35 1.08 4.32
C VAL A 41 8.84 1.03 2.87
N GLY A 42 8.39 -0.14 2.44
CA GLY A 42 7.64 -0.34 1.19
C GLY A 42 6.15 -0.40 1.42
N VAL A 43 5.37 -0.18 0.36
CA VAL A 43 3.90 -0.15 0.44
C VAL A 43 3.32 -1.20 -0.50
N LEU A 44 2.51 -2.11 0.05
CA LEU A 44 1.61 -2.95 -0.73
C LEU A 44 0.21 -2.28 -0.72
N PRO A 45 -0.26 -1.74 -1.86
CA PRO A 45 -1.45 -0.88 -1.91
C PRO A 45 -2.76 -1.67 -1.74
N LEU A 46 -3.17 -1.87 -0.49
CA LEU A 46 -4.41 -2.55 -0.13
C LEU A 46 -5.58 -1.60 0.13
N GLY A 47 -5.32 -0.30 0.33
CA GLY A 47 -6.32 0.74 0.59
C GLY A 47 -7.11 1.21 -0.65
N THR A 48 -7.86 2.31 -0.50
CA THR A 48 -8.69 2.89 -1.58
C THR A 48 -7.96 3.94 -2.42
N GLY A 49 -7.22 4.86 -1.77
CA GLY A 49 -6.49 5.96 -2.40
C GLY A 49 -5.10 5.53 -2.87
N ASN A 50 -4.28 5.09 -1.91
CA ASN A 50 -2.93 4.56 -2.10
C ASN A 50 -2.00 5.57 -2.78
N ASP A 51 -2.13 6.85 -2.43
CA ASP A 51 -1.39 7.94 -3.08
C ASP A 51 0.12 7.82 -2.83
N LEU A 52 0.53 7.39 -1.64
CA LEU A 52 1.95 7.15 -1.34
C LEU A 52 2.51 6.00 -2.18
N ALA A 53 1.76 4.91 -2.33
CA ALA A 53 2.15 3.78 -3.17
C ALA A 53 2.29 4.20 -4.64
N ARG A 54 1.41 5.08 -5.12
CA ARG A 54 1.48 5.66 -6.48
C ARG A 54 2.71 6.53 -6.66
N ALA A 55 3.01 7.40 -5.70
CA ALA A 55 4.19 8.25 -5.72
C ALA A 55 5.49 7.42 -5.76
N LEU A 56 5.51 6.30 -5.04
CA LEU A 56 6.63 5.34 -5.02
C LEU A 56 6.64 4.35 -6.20
N GLY A 57 5.66 4.42 -7.12
CA GLY A 57 5.61 3.57 -8.32
C GLY A 57 5.03 2.16 -8.13
N TRP A 58 4.51 1.83 -6.95
CA TRP A 58 3.85 0.55 -6.66
C TRP A 58 2.44 0.46 -7.26
N GLY A 59 1.86 1.59 -7.65
CA GLY A 59 0.55 1.66 -8.30
C GLY A 59 -0.60 1.87 -7.32
N GLY A 60 -1.82 1.78 -7.85
CA GLY A 60 -3.04 2.20 -7.15
C GLY A 60 -3.78 1.11 -6.38
N GLY A 61 -3.34 -0.15 -6.49
CA GLY A 61 -4.03 -1.28 -5.89
C GLY A 61 -3.35 -2.59 -6.20
N TYR A 62 -3.49 -3.54 -5.29
CA TYR A 62 -3.12 -4.94 -5.48
C TYR A 62 -4.07 -5.64 -6.47
N THR A 63 -3.50 -6.49 -7.34
CA THR A 63 -4.19 -7.24 -8.41
C THR A 63 -3.87 -8.74 -8.36
N ASP A 64 -3.96 -9.34 -7.18
CA ASP A 64 -3.76 -10.80 -6.98
C ASP A 64 -2.42 -11.33 -7.54
N GLU A 65 -1.38 -10.50 -7.50
CA GLU A 65 -0.03 -10.90 -7.93
C GLU A 65 0.58 -11.88 -6.90
N PRO A 66 1.34 -12.90 -7.35
CA PRO A 66 2.00 -13.82 -6.43
C PRO A 66 2.89 -13.10 -5.41
N ILE A 67 2.85 -13.56 -4.16
CA ILE A 67 3.62 -12.97 -3.05
C ILE A 67 5.12 -13.00 -3.38
N SER A 68 5.62 -14.08 -3.96
CA SER A 68 7.00 -14.23 -4.43
C SER A 68 7.41 -13.11 -5.40
N LYS A 69 6.55 -12.76 -6.36
CA LYS A 69 6.77 -11.63 -7.28
C LYS A 69 6.81 -10.28 -6.54
N ILE A 70 5.93 -10.07 -5.57
CA ILE A 70 5.92 -8.85 -4.75
C ILE A 70 7.21 -8.74 -3.94
N LEU A 71 7.59 -9.81 -3.23
CA LEU A 71 8.80 -9.84 -2.42
C LEU A 71 10.06 -9.65 -3.27
N SER A 72 10.10 -10.24 -4.47
CA SER A 72 11.17 -10.02 -5.44
C SER A 72 11.27 -8.55 -5.85
N ASN A 73 10.16 -7.91 -6.22
CA ASN A 73 10.13 -6.48 -6.56
C ASN A 73 10.57 -5.60 -5.37
N ILE A 74 10.15 -5.93 -4.15
CA ILE A 74 10.54 -5.23 -2.92
C ILE A 74 12.03 -5.41 -2.63
N SER A 75 12.59 -6.60 -2.89
CA SER A 75 14.04 -6.84 -2.74
C SER A 75 14.86 -6.00 -3.73
N GLN A 76 14.37 -5.81 -4.95
CA GLN A 76 15.04 -5.07 -6.03
C GLN A 76 14.74 -3.56 -6.04
N SER A 77 13.90 -3.09 -5.11
CA SER A 77 13.50 -1.68 -5.01
C SER A 77 14.65 -0.75 -4.62
N ASP A 78 14.54 0.50 -5.05
CA ASP A 78 15.47 1.56 -4.67
C ASP A 78 15.03 2.17 -3.34
N ILE A 79 16.00 2.57 -2.51
CA ILE A 79 15.70 3.37 -1.31
C ILE A 79 15.68 4.84 -1.72
N VAL A 80 14.55 5.51 -1.45
CA VAL A 80 14.38 6.96 -1.61
C VAL A 80 13.99 7.56 -0.27
N ASN A 81 14.26 8.83 -0.04
CA ASN A 81 13.77 9.49 1.16
C ASN A 81 12.40 10.12 0.91
N LEU A 82 11.61 10.17 1.98
CA LEU A 82 10.36 10.89 2.08
C LEU A 82 10.50 11.93 3.19
N ASP A 83 10.45 13.20 2.83
CA ASP A 83 10.28 14.31 3.75
C ASP A 83 8.98 14.12 4.52
N ARG A 84 9.00 14.40 5.81
CA ARG A 84 7.82 14.37 6.66
C ARG A 84 7.70 15.70 7.35
N TRP A 85 6.47 16.14 7.53
CA TRP A 85 6.18 17.48 8.03
C TRP A 85 5.40 17.41 9.32
N SER A 86 5.73 18.30 10.27
CA SER A 86 4.97 18.46 11.50
C SER A 86 3.98 19.61 11.39
N LEU A 87 2.81 19.41 11.99
CA LEU A 87 1.77 20.41 12.20
C LEU A 87 1.67 20.70 13.69
N ASP A 88 2.01 21.93 14.06
CA ASP A 88 1.78 22.47 15.40
C ASP A 88 0.56 23.39 15.39
N VAL A 89 -0.36 23.20 16.33
CA VAL A 89 -1.68 23.85 16.33
C VAL A 89 -1.89 24.60 17.63
N GLU A 90 -2.05 25.92 17.52
CA GLU A 90 -2.38 26.81 18.62
C GLU A 90 -3.73 27.47 18.38
N LYS A 91 -4.48 27.75 19.44
CA LYS A 91 -5.76 28.48 19.31
C LYS A 91 -5.50 29.94 18.90
N ASN A 92 -6.24 30.42 17.89
CA ASN A 92 -6.22 31.82 17.52
C ASN A 92 -7.07 32.64 18.52
N LYS A 93 -6.40 33.32 19.45
CA LYS A 93 -7.04 34.15 20.49
C LYS A 93 -7.60 35.47 19.95
N ASP A 94 -7.13 35.91 18.79
CA ASP A 94 -7.56 37.16 18.14
C ASP A 94 -8.77 36.93 17.21
N ALA A 95 -9.22 35.68 17.06
CA ALA A 95 -10.38 35.36 16.25
C ALA A 95 -11.68 35.90 16.88
N PRO A 96 -12.64 36.38 16.07
CA PRO A 96 -13.96 36.75 16.56
C PRO A 96 -14.62 35.56 17.29
N PRO A 97 -15.43 35.81 18.33
CA PRO A 97 -16.21 34.75 18.95
C PRO A 97 -17.10 34.09 17.89
N PRO A 98 -17.24 32.75 17.91
CA PRO A 98 -18.07 32.04 16.94
C PRO A 98 -19.50 32.55 17.02
N ALA A 99 -20.12 32.77 15.87
CA ALA A 99 -21.54 33.12 15.83
C ALA A 99 -22.36 31.98 16.48
N SER A 100 -23.50 32.31 17.08
CA SER A 100 -24.32 31.35 17.86
C SER A 100 -24.72 30.07 17.10
N ASN A 101 -24.67 30.10 15.77
CA ASN A 101 -25.04 28.99 14.90
C ASN A 101 -23.84 28.27 14.26
N GLU A 102 -22.60 28.65 14.59
CA GLU A 102 -21.43 27.97 14.04
C GLU A 102 -21.09 26.71 14.85
N PRO A 103 -20.79 25.58 14.16
CA PRO A 103 -20.40 24.35 14.83
C PRO A 103 -19.09 24.56 15.59
N VAL A 104 -19.05 24.03 16.83
CA VAL A 104 -17.83 24.00 17.65
C VAL A 104 -16.79 23.13 16.95
N GLY A 105 -15.68 23.73 16.55
CA GLY A 105 -14.53 23.02 15.98
C GLY A 105 -13.71 22.32 17.07
N LYS A 106 -12.97 21.29 16.68
CA LYS A 106 -11.92 20.68 17.52
C LYS A 106 -10.80 21.67 17.78
N GLU A 107 -10.06 21.48 18.87
CA GLU A 107 -8.90 22.29 19.23
C GLU A 107 -7.58 21.75 18.65
N SER A 108 -7.58 20.50 18.15
CA SER A 108 -6.41 19.86 17.54
C SER A 108 -6.80 19.12 16.25
N LEU A 109 -5.80 18.92 15.39
CA LEU A 109 -5.91 18.06 14.22
C LEU A 109 -5.87 16.57 14.61
N PRO A 110 -6.45 15.66 13.79
CA PRO A 110 -6.43 14.22 14.06
C PRO A 110 -5.03 13.62 13.97
N LEU A 111 -4.17 14.21 13.14
CA LEU A 111 -2.76 13.85 12.97
C LEU A 111 -1.92 15.12 13.03
N ASN A 112 -0.72 15.03 13.62
CA ASN A 112 0.27 16.11 13.70
C ASN A 112 1.46 15.90 12.75
N VAL A 113 1.46 14.81 11.97
CA VAL A 113 2.48 14.49 10.98
C VAL A 113 1.80 14.35 9.62
N VAL A 114 2.40 14.97 8.60
CA VAL A 114 2.01 14.86 7.19
C VAL A 114 3.05 14.03 6.45
N ASN A 115 2.63 12.89 5.90
CA ASN A 115 3.45 12.06 5.02
C ASN A 115 3.07 12.29 3.55
N ASN A 116 1.80 12.55 3.26
CA ASN A 116 1.31 12.74 1.90
C ASN A 116 0.90 14.19 1.66
N TYR A 117 -0.10 14.67 2.40
CA TYR A 117 -0.65 16.00 2.19
C TYR A 117 -1.53 16.50 3.35
N TYR A 118 -1.61 17.81 3.47
CA TYR A 118 -2.51 18.53 4.39
C TYR A 118 -3.37 19.50 3.58
N SER A 119 -4.67 19.58 3.85
CA SER A 119 -5.53 20.54 3.16
C SER A 119 -6.60 21.15 4.06
N LEU A 120 -7.10 22.31 3.65
CA LEU A 120 -8.21 23.01 4.27
C LEU A 120 -9.17 23.56 3.22
N GLY A 121 -10.47 23.60 3.54
CA GLY A 121 -11.52 24.13 2.66
C GLY A 121 -12.42 23.04 2.04
N VAL A 122 -12.92 23.29 0.83
CA VAL A 122 -13.94 22.43 0.20
C VAL A 122 -13.48 20.98 0.01
N ASP A 123 -12.19 20.75 -0.24
CA ASP A 123 -11.64 19.40 -0.34
C ASP A 123 -11.73 18.63 0.98
N ALA A 124 -11.22 19.23 2.05
CA ALA A 124 -11.28 18.65 3.37
C ALA A 124 -12.74 18.48 3.85
N HIS A 125 -13.67 19.32 3.37
CA HIS A 125 -15.09 19.13 3.62
C HIS A 125 -15.62 17.84 3.01
N ILE A 126 -15.25 17.53 1.75
CA ILE A 126 -15.62 16.29 1.08
C ILE A 126 -14.99 15.08 1.81
N ALA A 127 -13.73 15.19 2.23
CA ALA A 127 -13.07 14.17 3.02
C ALA A 127 -13.78 13.93 4.37
N LEU A 128 -14.26 14.99 5.02
CA LEU A 128 -15.03 14.90 6.26
C LEU A 128 -16.39 14.23 6.05
N GLU A 129 -17.16 14.63 5.02
CA GLU A 129 -18.43 13.97 4.71
C GLU A 129 -18.25 12.48 4.39
N PHE A 130 -17.15 12.12 3.71
CA PHE A 130 -16.78 10.72 3.49
C PHE A 130 -16.46 10.00 4.80
N HIS A 131 -15.67 10.61 5.69
CA HIS A 131 -15.31 10.03 6.98
C HIS A 131 -16.55 9.80 7.86
N GLU A 132 -17.41 10.81 8.01
CA GLU A 132 -18.65 10.72 8.79
C GLU A 132 -19.60 9.65 8.22
N ALA A 133 -19.72 9.55 6.88
CA ALA A 133 -20.52 8.52 6.24
C ALA A 133 -19.94 7.11 6.43
N ARG A 134 -18.61 6.98 6.40
CA ARG A 134 -17.89 5.73 6.64
C ARG A 134 -18.07 5.24 8.08
N GLU A 135 -18.02 6.13 9.05
CA GLU A 135 -18.28 5.81 10.45
C GLU A 135 -19.75 5.42 10.70
N ALA A 136 -20.69 6.11 10.04
CA ALA A 136 -22.11 5.83 10.19
C ALA A 136 -22.57 4.52 9.51
N HIS A 137 -21.91 4.13 8.41
CA HIS A 137 -22.32 3.00 7.57
C HIS A 137 -21.13 2.15 7.07
N PRO A 138 -20.31 1.56 7.95
CA PRO A 138 -19.09 0.84 7.56
C PRO A 138 -19.32 -0.27 6.53
N GLU A 139 -20.50 -0.91 6.55
CA GLU A 139 -20.92 -1.96 5.62
C GLU A 139 -20.99 -1.49 4.16
N LYS A 140 -21.15 -0.18 3.92
CA LYS A 140 -21.20 0.41 2.59
C LYS A 140 -19.82 0.69 2.00
N PHE A 141 -18.75 0.62 2.81
CA PHE A 141 -17.40 1.02 2.43
C PHE A 141 -16.40 -0.13 2.26
N ASN A 142 -16.91 -1.34 2.06
CA ASN A 142 -16.13 -2.57 1.89
C ASN A 142 -15.54 -2.77 0.47
N SER A 143 -15.75 -1.83 -0.46
CA SER A 143 -15.29 -1.94 -1.84
C SER A 143 -14.62 -0.66 -2.31
N ARG A 144 -13.42 -0.78 -2.88
CA ARG A 144 -12.65 0.36 -3.44
C ARG A 144 -13.46 1.12 -4.49
N LEU A 145 -14.18 0.42 -5.37
CA LEU A 145 -14.98 1.04 -6.42
C LEU A 145 -16.14 1.85 -5.83
N ARG A 146 -16.85 1.29 -4.84
CA ARG A 146 -17.94 1.98 -4.14
C ARG A 146 -17.43 3.20 -3.38
N ASN A 147 -16.28 3.08 -2.72
CA ASN A 147 -15.65 4.19 -2.00
C ASN A 147 -15.29 5.34 -2.95
N LYS A 148 -14.68 5.03 -4.09
CA LYS A 148 -14.36 6.04 -5.12
C LYS A 148 -15.63 6.69 -5.70
N MET A 149 -16.67 5.90 -5.96
CA MET A 149 -17.95 6.42 -6.46
C MET A 149 -18.62 7.36 -5.44
N PHE A 150 -18.55 7.04 -4.16
CA PHE A 150 -19.05 7.90 -3.10
C PHE A 150 -18.30 9.23 -3.04
N TYR A 151 -16.97 9.21 -3.11
CA TYR A 151 -16.15 10.43 -3.19
C TYR A 151 -16.56 11.31 -4.38
N GLY A 152 -16.77 10.71 -5.56
CA GLY A 152 -17.23 11.43 -6.74
C GLY A 152 -18.63 12.05 -6.56
N GLN A 153 -19.55 11.33 -5.93
CA GLN A 153 -20.92 11.80 -5.67
C GLN A 153 -20.96 12.95 -4.66
N MET A 154 -20.20 12.87 -3.56
CA MET A 154 -20.15 13.94 -2.57
C MET A 154 -19.42 15.17 -3.10
N GLY A 155 -18.31 14.97 -3.82
CA GLY A 155 -17.64 16.04 -4.55
C GLY A 155 -18.61 16.78 -5.47
N GLY A 156 -19.40 16.05 -6.27
CA GLY A 156 -20.40 16.64 -7.17
C GLY A 156 -21.52 17.44 -6.49
N LYS A 157 -21.97 17.02 -5.30
CA LYS A 157 -22.98 17.76 -4.53
C LYS A 157 -22.45 19.07 -3.97
N ASP A 158 -21.20 19.08 -3.52
CA ASP A 158 -20.59 20.28 -2.94
C ASP A 158 -20.19 21.33 -3.97
N LEU A 159 -19.97 20.93 -5.24
CA LEU A 159 -19.87 21.87 -6.37
C LEU A 159 -21.07 22.83 -6.44
N LEU A 160 -22.26 22.35 -6.08
CA LEU A 160 -23.50 23.12 -6.15
C LEU A 160 -23.72 24.01 -4.93
N LYS A 161 -23.17 23.66 -3.76
CA LYS A 161 -23.46 24.33 -2.48
C LYS A 161 -22.58 25.56 -2.20
N ARG A 162 -21.45 25.75 -2.89
CA ARG A 162 -20.54 26.92 -2.77
C ARG A 162 -20.18 27.32 -1.32
N LYS A 163 -20.18 26.38 -0.36
CA LYS A 163 -20.03 26.66 1.08
C LYS A 163 -18.71 27.35 1.46
N TRP A 164 -17.66 27.19 0.66
CA TRP A 164 -16.30 27.70 0.93
C TRP A 164 -15.82 28.72 -0.10
N LYS A 165 -16.74 29.42 -0.76
CA LYS A 165 -16.41 30.43 -1.77
C LYS A 165 -15.56 31.60 -1.24
N ASP A 166 -15.67 31.89 0.06
CA ASP A 166 -15.00 33.00 0.73
C ASP A 166 -13.83 32.49 1.62
N LEU A 167 -13.31 31.28 1.38
CA LEU A 167 -12.25 30.68 2.22
C LEU A 167 -11.07 31.64 2.44
N ALA A 168 -10.61 32.29 1.38
CA ALA A 168 -9.46 33.19 1.40
C ALA A 168 -9.66 34.43 2.29
N ASP A 169 -10.89 34.78 2.67
CA ASP A 169 -11.17 35.90 3.58
C ASP A 169 -10.94 35.53 5.05
N PHE A 170 -10.93 34.22 5.37
CA PHE A 170 -10.77 33.71 6.72
C PHE A 170 -9.40 33.09 6.99
N VAL A 171 -8.48 33.17 6.02
CA VAL A 171 -7.15 32.55 6.08
C VAL A 171 -6.08 33.60 5.81
N ILE A 172 -5.13 33.72 6.72
CA ILE A 172 -3.85 34.38 6.48
C ILE A 172 -2.81 33.28 6.26
N LEU A 173 -2.11 33.33 5.13
CA LEU A 173 -1.06 32.37 4.79
C LEU A 173 0.27 33.10 4.66
N GLU A 174 1.24 32.64 5.42
CA GLU A 174 2.65 33.03 5.30
C GLU A 174 3.47 31.79 4.92
N CYS A 175 4.31 31.91 3.88
CA CYS A 175 5.21 30.85 3.43
C CYS A 175 6.64 31.41 3.43
N ASP A 176 7.56 30.78 4.16
CA ASP A 176 8.96 31.25 4.31
C ASP A 176 9.07 32.75 4.66
N GLY A 177 8.22 33.22 5.57
CA GLY A 177 8.16 34.63 5.99
C GLY A 177 7.45 35.58 5.02
N GLN A 178 7.00 35.10 3.86
CA GLN A 178 6.28 35.91 2.86
C GLN A 178 4.77 35.74 3.00
N ASN A 179 4.05 36.86 3.10
CA ASN A 179 2.58 36.82 3.16
C ASN A 179 1.98 36.57 1.77
N ILE A 180 1.32 35.43 1.60
CA ILE A 180 0.71 34.96 0.34
C ILE A 180 -0.81 35.21 0.31
N THR A 181 -1.38 35.76 1.38
CA THR A 181 -2.84 35.94 1.56
C THR A 181 -3.51 36.66 0.40
N GLN A 182 -2.89 37.73 -0.12
CA GLN A 182 -3.45 38.51 -1.22
C GLN A 182 -3.58 37.68 -2.51
N LYS A 183 -2.58 36.84 -2.79
CA LYS A 183 -2.60 35.92 -3.93
C LYS A 183 -3.74 34.90 -3.82
N LEU A 184 -4.01 34.38 -2.61
CA LEU A 184 -5.13 33.46 -2.38
C LEU A 184 -6.48 34.12 -2.69
N LYS A 185 -6.66 35.39 -2.28
CA LYS A 185 -7.89 36.16 -2.53
C LYS A 185 -8.11 36.46 -4.00
N GLU A 186 -7.07 36.89 -4.71
CA GLU A 186 -7.12 37.16 -6.15
C GLU A 186 -7.50 35.91 -6.95
N LEU A 187 -6.96 34.76 -6.56
CA LEU A 187 -7.24 33.47 -7.18
C LEU A 187 -8.58 32.86 -6.76
N ARG A 188 -9.26 33.44 -5.76
CA ARG A 188 -10.54 32.96 -5.22
C ARG A 188 -10.50 31.46 -4.91
N VAL A 189 -9.45 31.03 -4.22
CA VAL A 189 -9.28 29.62 -3.87
C VAL A 189 -10.35 29.20 -2.85
N HIS A 190 -10.88 28.00 -3.03
CA HIS A 190 -11.87 27.40 -2.12
C HIS A 190 -11.29 26.23 -1.32
N ALA A 191 -10.10 25.76 -1.68
CA ALA A 191 -9.26 24.88 -0.90
C ALA A 191 -7.78 25.25 -1.09
N ILE A 192 -6.99 25.03 -0.04
CA ILE A 192 -5.53 25.18 -0.03
C ILE A 192 -4.98 23.80 0.31
N VAL A 193 -4.07 23.29 -0.51
CA VAL A 193 -3.48 21.95 -0.38
C VAL A 193 -1.97 22.09 -0.29
N PHE A 194 -1.40 21.51 0.76
CA PHE A 194 0.03 21.34 0.98
C PHE A 194 0.38 19.89 0.60
N LEU A 195 1.13 19.71 -0.49
CA LEU A 195 1.49 18.40 -1.04
C LEU A 195 2.95 18.10 -0.74
N ASN A 196 3.20 16.96 -0.10
CA ASN A 196 4.54 16.41 0.07
C ASN A 196 4.85 15.34 -0.99
N ILE A 197 3.82 14.72 -1.55
CA ILE A 197 3.95 13.76 -2.66
C ILE A 197 3.19 14.26 -3.89
N SER A 198 3.59 13.77 -5.07
CA SER A 198 2.96 14.19 -6.34
C SER A 198 1.54 13.65 -6.56
N SER A 199 1.15 12.60 -5.83
CA SER A 199 -0.15 11.93 -5.96
C SER A 199 -1.15 12.44 -4.92
N TYR A 200 -2.37 12.68 -5.35
CA TYR A 200 -3.42 13.24 -4.49
C TYR A 200 -4.79 12.65 -4.80
N GLY A 201 -5.60 12.42 -3.77
CA GLY A 201 -7.03 12.12 -3.92
C GLY A 201 -7.30 10.87 -4.77
N GLY A 202 -6.45 9.85 -4.65
CA GLY A 202 -6.59 8.58 -5.38
C GLY A 202 -5.87 8.51 -6.74
N GLY A 203 -4.85 9.34 -6.95
CA GLY A 203 -3.98 9.30 -8.13
C GLY A 203 -4.01 10.53 -9.04
N THR A 204 -4.62 11.63 -8.62
CA THR A 204 -4.57 12.90 -9.35
C THR A 204 -3.27 13.68 -9.06
N HIS A 205 -2.95 14.67 -9.89
CA HIS A 205 -1.71 15.44 -9.79
C HIS A 205 -2.01 16.95 -9.80
N PRO A 206 -2.29 17.56 -8.62
CA PRO A 206 -2.74 18.94 -8.56
C PRO A 206 -1.65 19.95 -8.89
N TRP A 207 -0.38 19.60 -8.71
CA TRP A 207 0.74 20.45 -9.08
C TRP A 207 0.98 20.43 -10.59
N ASN A 208 0.95 21.60 -11.22
CA ASN A 208 1.27 21.74 -12.63
C ASN A 208 2.78 21.93 -12.83
N ARG A 209 3.42 20.97 -13.51
CA ARG A 209 4.86 20.99 -13.82
C ARG A 209 5.31 22.16 -14.70
N SER A 210 4.45 22.70 -15.57
CA SER A 210 4.82 23.81 -16.45
C SER A 210 4.68 25.19 -15.80
N MET A 211 3.92 25.27 -14.71
CA MET A 211 3.64 26.52 -13.98
C MET A 211 4.29 26.57 -12.60
N GLY A 212 4.80 25.44 -12.10
CA GLY A 212 5.57 25.35 -10.88
C GLY A 212 7.00 25.87 -11.06
N THR A 213 7.61 26.33 -9.98
CA THR A 213 9.02 26.75 -9.97
C THR A 213 9.96 25.57 -10.25
N HIS A 214 9.69 24.42 -9.64
CA HIS A 214 10.44 23.17 -9.82
C HIS A 214 9.48 21.98 -9.89
N GLU A 215 9.99 20.83 -10.35
CA GLU A 215 9.26 19.57 -10.25
C GLU A 215 9.12 19.13 -8.78
N PRO A 216 7.94 18.63 -8.35
CA PRO A 216 7.76 18.12 -6.99
C PRO A 216 8.74 16.99 -6.68
N ASN A 217 9.32 17.02 -5.50
CA ASN A 217 10.24 16.02 -5.01
C ASN A 217 9.97 15.74 -3.54
N THR A 218 10.13 14.48 -3.12
CA THR A 218 9.87 14.04 -1.75
C THR A 218 11.10 14.11 -0.86
N ASP A 219 12.21 14.73 -1.29
CA ASP A 219 13.51 14.72 -0.59
C ASP A 219 14.25 16.08 -0.67
N ASP A 220 13.57 17.16 -1.01
CA ASP A 220 14.17 18.51 -1.17
C ASP A 220 13.91 19.47 0.01
N GLY A 221 13.14 19.02 0.99
CA GLY A 221 12.70 19.80 2.14
C GLY A 221 11.79 20.97 1.74
N LEU A 222 11.04 20.84 0.65
CA LEU A 222 10.03 21.78 0.19
C LEU A 222 8.65 21.13 0.21
N ILE A 223 7.62 21.93 0.45
CA ILE A 223 6.22 21.52 0.34
C ILE A 223 5.52 22.35 -0.74
N GLU A 224 4.81 21.68 -1.62
CA GLU A 224 4.05 22.33 -2.68
C GLU A 224 2.74 22.90 -2.13
N VAL A 225 2.50 24.19 -2.32
CA VAL A 225 1.24 24.85 -1.96
C VAL A 225 0.40 25.06 -3.22
N VAL A 226 -0.77 24.42 -3.26
CA VAL A 226 -1.72 24.47 -4.38
C VAL A 226 -3.04 25.08 -3.94
N GLY A 227 -3.53 26.04 -4.73
CA GLY A 227 -4.87 26.59 -4.60
C GLY A 227 -5.83 25.86 -5.53
N LEU A 228 -6.98 25.44 -4.98
CA LEU A 228 -8.04 24.79 -5.74
C LEU A 228 -9.33 25.60 -5.66
N THR A 229 -9.90 25.91 -6.81
CA THR A 229 -11.29 26.36 -6.92
C THR A 229 -12.23 25.16 -6.95
N THR A 230 -13.51 25.43 -6.71
CA THR A 230 -14.58 24.41 -6.80
C THR A 230 -14.59 23.74 -8.18
N TYR A 231 -14.29 24.48 -9.26
CA TYR A 231 -14.25 23.92 -10.62
C TYR A 231 -13.00 23.08 -10.90
N GLN A 232 -11.88 23.36 -10.24
CA GLN A 232 -10.63 22.61 -10.44
C GLN A 232 -10.68 21.23 -9.79
N LEU A 233 -11.36 21.07 -8.64
CA LEU A 233 -11.49 19.77 -7.97
C LEU A 233 -11.97 18.62 -8.88
N PRO A 234 -13.09 18.73 -9.61
CA PRO A 234 -13.54 17.68 -10.52
C PRO A 234 -12.63 17.58 -11.76
N LEU A 235 -12.00 18.69 -12.18
CA LEU A 235 -11.08 18.70 -13.30
C LEU A 235 -9.80 17.89 -13.02
N LEU A 236 -9.37 17.78 -11.76
CA LEU A 236 -8.25 16.92 -11.37
C LEU A 236 -8.47 15.45 -11.79
N GLN A 237 -9.70 14.96 -11.69
CA GLN A 237 -10.07 13.59 -12.10
C GLN A 237 -10.04 13.42 -13.63
N ALA A 238 -10.12 14.50 -14.39
CA ALA A 238 -9.99 14.52 -15.85
C ALA A 238 -8.56 14.87 -16.32
N GLY A 239 -7.57 14.81 -15.42
CA GLY A 239 -6.16 15.11 -15.74
C GLY A 239 -5.80 16.60 -15.75
N GLY A 240 -6.70 17.47 -15.26
CA GLY A 240 -6.34 18.86 -15.02
C GLY A 240 -5.51 19.05 -13.75
N HIS A 241 -5.29 20.31 -13.40
CA HIS A 241 -4.40 20.71 -12.30
C HIS A 241 -5.01 21.86 -11.48
N GLY A 242 -4.44 22.06 -10.30
CA GLY A 242 -4.69 23.24 -9.48
C GLY A 242 -3.84 24.43 -9.90
N THR A 243 -3.92 25.50 -9.11
CA THR A 243 -3.06 26.68 -9.28
C THR A 243 -1.84 26.56 -8.36
N CYS A 244 -0.63 26.50 -8.91
CA CYS A 244 0.61 26.48 -8.13
C CYS A 244 0.80 27.83 -7.42
N ILE A 245 0.72 27.83 -6.08
CA ILE A 245 0.84 29.05 -5.27
C ILE A 245 2.31 29.32 -4.98
N THR A 246 3.02 28.36 -4.39
CA THR A 246 4.45 28.44 -4.07
C THR A 246 4.99 27.05 -3.71
N GLN A 247 6.32 26.91 -3.62
CA GLN A 247 7.00 25.86 -2.87
C GLN A 247 7.68 26.54 -1.68
N CYS A 248 7.63 25.96 -0.48
CA CYS A 248 8.23 26.58 0.70
C CYS A 248 8.78 25.55 1.70
N ARG A 249 9.64 25.99 2.63
CA ARG A 249 10.22 25.17 3.71
C ARG A 249 9.42 25.22 5.00
N SER A 250 8.55 26.22 5.11
CA SER A 250 7.68 26.44 6.26
C SER A 250 6.43 27.19 5.83
N ALA A 251 5.32 26.93 6.53
CA ALA A 251 4.10 27.71 6.36
C ALA A 251 3.44 27.99 7.71
N LYS A 252 2.90 29.20 7.85
CA LYS A 252 2.07 29.60 8.98
C LYS A 252 0.69 29.96 8.47
N ILE A 253 -0.32 29.23 8.93
CA ILE A 253 -1.71 29.38 8.54
C ILE A 253 -2.48 29.91 9.75
N THR A 254 -3.01 31.13 9.65
CA THR A 254 -3.88 31.70 10.70
C THR A 254 -5.31 31.74 10.21
N THR A 255 -6.21 31.07 10.91
CA THR A 255 -7.64 31.01 10.58
C THR A 255 -8.47 31.80 11.58
N SER A 256 -9.50 32.50 11.10
CA SER A 256 -10.41 33.30 11.92
C SER A 256 -11.79 32.66 12.12
N LYS A 257 -12.01 31.47 11.56
CA LYS A 257 -13.27 30.73 11.57
C LYS A 257 -13.01 29.23 11.69
N THR A 258 -14.02 28.47 12.14
CA THR A 258 -13.99 27.01 12.08
C THR A 258 -13.97 26.52 10.63
N ILE A 259 -12.92 25.80 10.23
CA ILE A 259 -12.69 25.36 8.84
C ILE A 259 -12.46 23.83 8.83
N PRO A 260 -13.05 23.08 7.87
CA PRO A 260 -12.74 21.68 7.66
C PRO A 260 -11.31 21.54 7.14
N MET A 261 -10.59 20.61 7.75
CA MET A 261 -9.19 20.31 7.45
C MET A 261 -8.99 18.80 7.41
N GLN A 262 -8.00 18.34 6.65
CA GLN A 262 -7.61 16.94 6.63
C GLN A 262 -6.09 16.79 6.57
N VAL A 263 -5.60 15.72 7.19
CA VAL A 263 -4.19 15.31 7.16
C VAL A 263 -4.17 13.84 6.73
N ASP A 264 -3.48 13.54 5.63
CA ASP A 264 -3.33 12.17 5.08
C ASP A 264 -4.66 11.38 4.98
N GLY A 265 -5.78 12.07 4.74
CA GLY A 265 -7.12 11.50 4.61
C GLY A 265 -7.98 11.49 5.89
N GLU A 266 -7.41 11.82 7.05
CA GLU A 266 -8.15 11.97 8.30
C GLU A 266 -8.63 13.41 8.47
N ALA A 267 -9.95 13.60 8.59
CA ALA A 267 -10.59 14.91 8.49
C ALA A 267 -11.25 15.36 9.80
N CYS A 268 -11.30 16.68 10.01
CA CYS A 268 -12.03 17.28 11.12
C CYS A 268 -12.48 18.71 10.79
N LYS A 269 -13.36 19.29 11.61
CA LYS A 269 -13.56 20.75 11.66
C LYS A 269 -12.67 21.30 12.75
N LEU A 270 -11.67 22.10 12.39
CA LEU A 270 -10.79 22.76 13.35
C LEU A 270 -11.30 24.16 13.64
N GLY A 271 -11.34 24.55 14.91
CA GLY A 271 -11.67 25.92 15.31
C GLY A 271 -10.63 26.94 14.83
N PRO A 272 -10.89 28.26 15.02
CA PRO A 272 -9.92 29.31 14.70
C PRO A 272 -8.56 29.04 15.35
N SER A 273 -7.52 28.90 14.53
CA SER A 273 -6.22 28.39 14.94
C SER A 273 -5.07 29.08 14.21
N ILE A 274 -3.89 29.06 14.83
CA ILE A 274 -2.60 29.35 14.22
C ILE A 274 -1.91 28.00 14.05
N ILE A 275 -1.61 27.63 12.82
CA ILE A 275 -1.07 26.33 12.45
C ILE A 275 0.30 26.55 11.83
N THR A 276 1.32 25.90 12.39
CA THR A 276 2.69 25.97 11.90
C THR A 276 3.05 24.63 11.25
N LEU A 277 3.34 24.68 9.96
CA LEU A 277 3.83 23.57 9.16
C LEU A 277 5.34 23.72 8.96
N SER A 278 6.10 22.70 9.35
CA SER A 278 7.57 22.70 9.26
C SER A 278 8.11 21.30 8.98
N HIS A 279 9.33 21.24 8.46
CA HIS A 279 10.03 19.98 8.23
C HIS A 279 10.27 19.26 9.57
N LEU A 280 9.90 17.98 9.64
CA LEU A 280 10.07 17.14 10.81
C LEU A 280 11.33 16.27 10.70
N ASN A 281 11.33 15.35 9.73
CA ASN A 281 12.41 14.41 9.48
C ASN A 281 12.30 13.83 8.07
N LYS A 282 13.18 12.87 7.75
CA LYS A 282 13.14 12.07 6.53
C LYS A 282 12.98 10.60 6.88
N ALA A 283 12.10 9.89 6.15
CA ALA A 283 11.92 8.46 6.26
C ALA A 283 12.44 7.74 5.01
N PRO A 284 13.23 6.66 5.14
CA PRO A 284 13.61 5.84 4.00
C PRO A 284 12.40 5.02 3.53
N MET A 285 12.11 5.12 2.23
CA MET A 285 11.01 4.44 1.57
C MET A 285 11.55 3.54 0.45
N LEU A 286 10.87 2.43 0.20
CA LEU A 286 11.16 1.56 -0.93
C LEU A 286 10.34 2.03 -2.13
N ALA A 287 11.02 2.45 -3.20
CA ALA A 287 10.40 2.85 -4.45
C ALA A 287 10.61 1.79 -5.53
N LYS A 288 9.58 1.53 -6.33
CA LYS A 288 9.68 0.62 -7.46
C LYS A 288 10.71 1.15 -8.46
N ARG A 289 11.68 0.31 -8.78
CA ARG A 289 12.77 0.66 -9.69
C ARG A 289 12.23 0.98 -11.08
N LYS A 290 12.63 2.14 -11.64
CA LYS A 290 12.34 2.49 -13.04
C LYS A 290 13.35 1.75 -13.94
N PHE A 291 12.87 0.98 -14.91
CA PHE A 291 13.72 0.29 -15.88
C PHE A 291 14.69 1.28 -16.54
N GLY A 292 16.02 1.05 -16.42
CA GLY A 292 17.06 1.85 -17.06
C GLY A 292 18.20 2.37 -16.17
N LYS A 293 18.12 2.29 -14.84
CA LYS A 293 19.27 2.60 -13.96
C LYS A 293 20.12 1.34 -13.72
N PRO A 294 21.46 1.39 -13.80
CA PRO A 294 22.32 0.23 -13.52
C PRO A 294 22.20 -0.22 -12.07
N VAL A 295 22.33 -1.53 -11.85
CA VAL A 295 22.20 -2.20 -10.54
C VAL A 295 23.36 -1.78 -9.64
N PRO A 296 23.12 -1.19 -8.45
CA PRO A 296 24.08 -1.33 -7.37
C PRO A 296 24.10 -2.80 -7.01
N ILE A 297 25.22 -3.47 -7.21
CA ILE A 297 25.42 -4.86 -6.82
C ILE A 297 25.24 -4.92 -5.29
N GLN A 298 24.07 -5.36 -4.84
CA GLN A 298 23.82 -5.69 -3.45
C GLN A 298 23.44 -7.17 -3.45
N THR A 299 24.27 -7.95 -2.74
CA THR A 299 24.22 -9.42 -2.55
C THR A 299 23.07 -10.11 -3.27
N ALA A 300 23.39 -10.69 -4.44
CA ALA A 300 22.52 -11.68 -5.07
C ALA A 300 22.07 -12.65 -3.98
N LEU A 301 20.76 -12.93 -3.91
CA LEU A 301 20.32 -14.10 -3.16
C LEU A 301 21.09 -15.28 -3.74
N ASP A 302 21.81 -16.01 -2.90
CA ASP A 302 22.60 -17.15 -3.35
C ASP A 302 21.68 -18.11 -4.12
N ASN A 303 22.18 -18.65 -5.23
CA ASN A 303 21.43 -19.63 -5.99
C ASN A 303 21.09 -20.84 -5.10
N LEU A 304 19.87 -21.34 -5.23
CA LEU A 304 19.40 -22.50 -4.49
C LEU A 304 19.89 -23.76 -5.19
N ASN A 305 20.55 -24.64 -4.43
CA ASN A 305 20.86 -25.99 -4.88
C ASN A 305 19.73 -26.92 -4.45
N VAL A 306 18.83 -27.22 -5.38
CA VAL A 306 17.62 -28.00 -5.12
C VAL A 306 17.80 -29.43 -5.61
N GLY A 307 17.55 -30.41 -4.74
CA GLY A 307 17.50 -31.82 -5.11
C GLY A 307 16.21 -32.13 -5.87
N VAL A 308 16.31 -32.74 -7.05
CA VAL A 308 15.14 -33.14 -7.83
C VAL A 308 14.86 -34.62 -7.57
N ASN A 309 13.65 -34.93 -7.11
CA ASN A 309 13.21 -36.27 -6.79
C ASN A 309 11.98 -36.64 -7.63
N LYS A 310 11.99 -37.85 -8.20
CA LYS A 310 10.93 -38.38 -9.04
C LYS A 310 10.03 -39.30 -8.22
N LEU A 311 8.72 -39.17 -8.40
CA LEU A 311 7.70 -40.04 -7.85
C LEU A 311 6.93 -40.74 -8.98
N THR A 312 6.47 -41.96 -8.71
CA THR A 312 5.55 -42.68 -9.60
C THR A 312 4.10 -42.40 -9.19
N MET A 313 3.15 -42.51 -10.12
CA MET A 313 1.72 -42.41 -9.80
C MET A 313 1.29 -43.42 -8.72
N SER A 314 1.85 -44.64 -8.75
CA SER A 314 1.53 -45.68 -7.76
C SER A 314 1.92 -45.24 -6.34
N ASP A 315 3.12 -44.68 -6.17
CA ASP A 315 3.59 -44.23 -4.85
C ASP A 315 2.79 -43.01 -4.37
N TYR A 316 2.46 -42.10 -5.30
CA TYR A 316 1.64 -40.94 -5.02
C TYR A 316 0.24 -41.32 -4.56
N GLU A 317 -0.47 -42.19 -5.28
CA GLU A 317 -1.83 -42.62 -4.89
C GLU A 317 -1.84 -43.33 -3.53
N GLN A 318 -0.81 -44.14 -3.23
CA GLN A 318 -0.71 -44.87 -1.98
C GLN A 318 -0.37 -43.98 -0.76
N HIS A 319 0.38 -42.90 -0.97
CA HIS A 319 0.99 -42.13 0.12
C HIS A 319 0.76 -40.60 0.06
N HIS A 320 -0.11 -40.08 -0.82
CA HIS A 320 -0.37 -38.63 -0.94
C HIS A 320 -0.86 -37.94 0.36
N TYR A 321 -1.35 -38.70 1.34
CA TYR A 321 -1.76 -38.21 2.66
C TYR A 321 -0.65 -38.25 3.72
N ASP A 322 0.51 -38.85 3.43
CA ASP A 322 1.66 -38.98 4.33
C ASP A 322 2.95 -38.53 3.62
N LYS A 323 3.38 -37.30 3.92
CA LYS A 323 4.55 -36.68 3.30
C LYS A 323 5.85 -37.44 3.54
N ASP A 324 6.01 -38.06 4.71
CA ASP A 324 7.27 -38.70 5.09
C ASP A 324 7.46 -40.02 4.34
N LEU A 325 6.38 -40.80 4.17
CA LEU A 325 6.39 -42.01 3.36
C LEU A 325 6.59 -41.69 1.87
N LEU A 326 5.94 -40.63 1.39
CA LEU A 326 6.06 -40.23 -0.01
C LEU A 326 7.46 -39.68 -0.32
N ALA A 327 8.08 -38.92 0.59
CA ALA A 327 9.47 -38.48 0.43
C ALA A 327 10.47 -39.66 0.41
N GLN A 328 10.21 -40.74 1.17
CA GLN A 328 11.04 -41.96 1.17
C GLN A 328 10.87 -42.79 -0.11
N ALA A 329 9.69 -42.78 -0.72
CA ALA A 329 9.43 -43.47 -1.99
C ALA A 329 10.04 -42.72 -3.20
N ALA A 330 10.39 -41.44 -3.04
CA ALA A 330 10.92 -40.62 -4.12
C ALA A 330 12.36 -41.01 -4.50
N ILE A 331 12.61 -41.07 -5.80
CA ILE A 331 13.93 -41.40 -6.35
C ILE A 331 14.67 -40.11 -6.67
N ASN A 332 15.85 -39.89 -6.06
CA ASN A 332 16.67 -38.73 -6.40
C ASN A 332 17.24 -38.87 -7.82
N ILE A 333 16.95 -37.90 -8.68
CA ILE A 333 17.34 -37.91 -10.10
C ILE A 333 18.40 -36.86 -10.44
N GLY A 334 18.77 -36.00 -9.49
CA GLY A 334 19.82 -35.01 -9.69
C GLY A 334 19.66 -33.78 -8.80
N LYS A 335 20.46 -32.76 -9.10
CA LYS A 335 20.42 -31.45 -8.45
C LYS A 335 20.45 -30.37 -9.52
N ILE A 336 19.70 -29.30 -9.29
CA ILE A 336 19.68 -28.12 -10.14
C ILE A 336 20.05 -26.89 -9.30
N GLU A 337 20.81 -25.99 -9.90
CA GLU A 337 21.14 -24.69 -9.31
C GLU A 337 20.18 -23.65 -9.89
N VAL A 338 19.29 -23.11 -9.06
CA VAL A 338 18.17 -22.27 -9.50
C VAL A 338 18.17 -20.94 -8.77
N SER A 339 17.89 -19.85 -9.48
CA SER A 339 17.65 -18.57 -8.83
C SER A 339 16.34 -18.60 -8.04
N PRO A 340 16.27 -18.06 -6.81
CA PRO A 340 15.02 -17.98 -6.04
C PRO A 340 13.86 -17.29 -6.78
N GLY A 341 14.15 -16.50 -7.81
CA GLY A 341 13.17 -15.82 -8.66
C GLY A 341 12.78 -16.56 -9.93
N SER A 342 13.19 -17.82 -10.13
CA SER A 342 12.79 -18.62 -11.30
C SER A 342 11.39 -19.21 -11.13
N ASP A 343 10.55 -18.99 -12.13
CA ASP A 343 9.24 -19.64 -12.25
C ASP A 343 9.38 -21.14 -12.60
N LEU A 344 8.31 -21.93 -12.43
CA LEU A 344 8.37 -23.36 -12.68
C LEU A 344 8.55 -23.72 -14.16
N GLU A 345 8.18 -22.84 -15.09
CA GLU A 345 8.40 -23.04 -16.52
C GLU A 345 9.91 -23.00 -16.85
N GLN A 346 10.64 -22.03 -16.29
CA GLN A 346 12.10 -21.96 -16.37
C GLN A 346 12.75 -23.17 -15.70
N VAL A 347 12.28 -23.56 -14.51
CA VAL A 347 12.80 -24.73 -13.79
C VAL A 347 12.56 -26.02 -14.57
N ARG A 348 11.41 -26.18 -15.21
CA ARG A 348 11.10 -27.33 -16.07
C ARG A 348 12.09 -27.42 -17.22
N ALA A 349 12.41 -26.29 -17.87
CA ALA A 349 13.42 -26.28 -18.92
C ALA A 349 14.78 -26.79 -18.41
N MET A 350 15.20 -26.35 -17.22
CA MET A 350 16.46 -26.79 -16.60
C MET A 350 16.45 -28.28 -16.25
N ILE A 351 15.35 -28.80 -15.70
CA ILE A 351 15.20 -30.23 -15.38
C ILE A 351 15.22 -31.07 -16.66
N ASN A 352 14.55 -30.62 -17.73
CA ASN A 352 14.58 -31.32 -19.01
C ASN A 352 15.99 -31.37 -19.59
N THR A 353 16.74 -30.25 -19.55
CA THR A 353 18.15 -30.25 -19.97
C THR A 353 19.00 -31.22 -19.15
N MET A 354 18.82 -31.23 -17.82
CA MET A 354 19.52 -32.17 -16.92
C MET A 354 19.19 -33.64 -17.25
N LEU A 355 17.92 -33.94 -17.57
CA LEU A 355 17.48 -35.29 -17.93
C LEU A 355 18.03 -35.72 -19.30
N GLU A 356 18.11 -34.81 -20.27
CA GLU A 356 18.70 -35.08 -21.60
C GLU A 356 20.20 -35.39 -21.51
N GLU A 357 20.93 -34.70 -20.64
CA GLU A 357 22.37 -34.91 -20.45
C GLU A 357 22.71 -36.24 -19.77
N ASN A 358 21.83 -36.76 -18.90
CA ASN A 358 22.07 -37.96 -18.11
C ASN A 358 21.94 -39.30 -18.87
N LYS A 359 21.59 -39.32 -20.17
CA LYS A 359 21.58 -40.50 -21.09
C LYS A 359 20.80 -41.76 -20.63
N ASP A 360 20.09 -41.73 -19.50
CA ASP A 360 19.23 -42.83 -19.05
C ASP A 360 17.90 -42.81 -19.81
N LYS A 361 17.87 -43.54 -20.92
CA LYS A 361 16.69 -43.70 -21.81
C LYS A 361 15.47 -44.36 -21.16
N GLN A 362 15.60 -44.90 -19.93
CA GLN A 362 14.47 -45.46 -19.17
C GLN A 362 13.63 -44.41 -18.44
N MET A 363 14.06 -43.14 -18.44
CA MET A 363 13.46 -42.08 -17.62
C MET A 363 12.83 -40.94 -18.43
N MET A 364 12.60 -41.15 -19.73
CA MET A 364 11.92 -40.19 -20.60
C MET A 364 10.41 -40.40 -20.51
N CYS A 365 9.79 -39.93 -19.42
CA CYS A 365 8.35 -39.74 -19.43
C CYS A 365 8.06 -38.43 -20.15
N SER A 366 7.30 -38.49 -21.24
CA SER A 366 6.97 -37.32 -22.05
C SER A 366 6.08 -36.31 -21.33
N ASP A 367 5.42 -36.72 -20.23
CA ASP A 367 4.58 -35.85 -19.43
C ASP A 367 4.81 -36.06 -17.92
N TRP A 368 5.09 -34.99 -17.20
CA TRP A 368 5.29 -35.00 -15.76
C TRP A 368 4.85 -33.66 -15.20
N CYS A 369 4.39 -33.61 -13.94
CA CYS A 369 3.97 -32.38 -13.27
C CYS A 369 4.78 -32.12 -11.99
N PHE A 370 4.83 -30.86 -11.57
CA PHE A 370 5.43 -30.50 -10.28
C PHE A 370 4.50 -30.87 -9.13
N ILE A 371 5.10 -31.18 -7.99
CA ILE A 371 4.38 -31.40 -6.75
C ILE A 371 4.76 -30.32 -5.75
N ASP A 372 3.74 -29.64 -5.23
CA ASP A 372 3.85 -28.76 -4.08
C ASP A 372 3.98 -29.57 -2.80
N SER A 373 5.16 -29.45 -2.18
CA SER A 373 5.52 -30.11 -0.93
C SER A 373 5.46 -29.18 0.29
N CYS A 374 5.18 -27.89 0.10
CA CYS A 374 5.34 -26.86 1.14
C CYS A 374 4.02 -26.23 1.59
N THR A 375 3.04 -26.07 0.71
CA THR A 375 1.85 -25.23 0.98
C THR A 375 0.84 -25.85 1.94
N ALA A 376 0.75 -27.17 2.03
CA ALA A 376 -0.28 -27.86 2.83
C ALA A 376 0.27 -29.12 3.51
N GLU A 377 -0.50 -29.79 4.38
CA GLU A 377 -0.07 -31.03 5.07
C GLU A 377 0.11 -32.25 4.13
N ARG A 378 -0.25 -32.11 2.85
CA ARG A 378 -0.18 -33.14 1.81
C ARG A 378 0.53 -32.62 0.57
N PHE A 379 0.89 -33.52 -0.34
CA PHE A 379 1.49 -33.18 -1.63
C PHE A 379 0.39 -32.82 -2.64
N PHE A 380 0.54 -31.72 -3.39
CA PHE A 380 -0.44 -31.28 -4.40
C PHE A 380 0.19 -31.20 -5.78
N ARG A 381 -0.50 -31.72 -6.80
CA ARG A 381 -0.06 -31.60 -8.20
C ARG A 381 -0.32 -30.19 -8.71
N ILE A 382 0.65 -29.64 -9.41
CA ILE A 382 0.56 -28.34 -10.08
C ILE A 382 0.25 -28.58 -11.54
N ASP A 383 -0.84 -27.98 -12.02
CA ASP A 383 -1.20 -28.05 -13.43
C ASP A 383 -0.16 -27.32 -14.28
N LYS A 384 0.18 -27.89 -15.43
CA LYS A 384 1.16 -27.34 -16.37
C LYS A 384 0.80 -25.91 -16.81
N ALA A 385 -0.49 -25.59 -16.94
CA ALA A 385 -0.96 -24.24 -17.28
C ALA A 385 -0.71 -23.21 -16.17
N GLN A 386 -0.41 -23.65 -14.95
CA GLN A 386 -0.14 -22.80 -13.78
C GLN A 386 1.35 -22.62 -13.49
N GLU A 387 2.25 -23.30 -14.20
CA GLU A 387 3.70 -23.27 -13.89
C GLU A 387 4.33 -21.89 -13.99
N SER A 388 3.87 -21.04 -14.91
CA SER A 388 4.31 -19.64 -15.02
C SER A 388 3.77 -18.74 -13.88
N LEU A 389 2.87 -19.26 -13.04
CA LEU A 389 2.27 -18.57 -11.91
C LEU A 389 2.92 -18.94 -10.56
N HIS A 390 3.75 -19.99 -10.52
CA HIS A 390 4.42 -20.50 -9.33
C HIS A 390 5.94 -20.36 -9.45
N TYR A 391 6.63 -20.14 -8.34
CA TYR A 391 8.08 -20.12 -8.26
C TYR A 391 8.59 -21.35 -7.52
N VAL A 392 9.86 -21.72 -7.76
CA VAL A 392 10.48 -22.90 -7.11
C VAL A 392 10.39 -22.86 -5.58
N VAL A 393 10.55 -21.67 -5.00
CA VAL A 393 10.48 -21.43 -3.55
C VAL A 393 9.07 -21.54 -2.97
N ASP A 394 8.04 -21.49 -3.81
CA ASP A 394 6.65 -21.63 -3.36
C ASP A 394 6.31 -23.10 -3.07
N ILE A 395 7.05 -24.05 -3.68
CA ILE A 395 6.65 -25.47 -3.75
C ILE A 395 7.67 -26.42 -3.12
N CYS A 396 8.90 -25.94 -2.88
CA CYS A 396 9.97 -26.72 -2.26
C CYS A 396 10.96 -25.84 -1.48
N SER A 397 11.61 -26.43 -0.48
CA SER A 397 12.67 -25.81 0.32
C SER A 397 14.06 -26.34 -0.06
N GLU A 398 14.24 -27.66 0.02
CA GLU A 398 15.51 -28.35 -0.32
C GLU A 398 15.33 -29.40 -1.43
N ASN A 399 14.14 -30.01 -1.49
CA ASN A 399 13.83 -31.13 -2.38
C ASN A 399 12.59 -30.80 -3.21
N LEU A 400 12.76 -30.72 -4.51
CA LEU A 400 11.71 -30.56 -5.51
C LEU A 400 11.22 -31.94 -5.95
N TYR A 401 9.91 -32.12 -6.02
CA TYR A 401 9.30 -33.38 -6.41
C TYR A 401 8.60 -33.25 -7.77
N ILE A 402 8.85 -34.20 -8.65
CA ILE A 402 8.16 -34.34 -9.93
C ILE A 402 7.40 -35.66 -9.97
N LEU A 403 6.18 -35.64 -10.50
CA LEU A 403 5.34 -36.82 -10.65
C LEU A 403 5.29 -37.24 -12.11
N GLU A 404 5.62 -38.50 -12.38
CA GLU A 404 5.47 -39.09 -13.70
C GLU A 404 4.00 -39.24 -14.08
N CYS A 405 3.55 -38.63 -15.18
CA CYS A 405 2.18 -38.77 -15.68
C CYS A 405 2.18 -39.66 -16.94
N GLY A 406 1.39 -40.74 -16.94
CA GLY A 406 1.23 -41.56 -18.15
C GLY A 406 0.49 -40.82 -19.27
N ASP A 407 0.42 -41.42 -20.48
CA ASP A 407 -0.24 -40.89 -21.70
C ASP A 407 -1.78 -40.65 -21.58
N GLU A 408 -2.34 -40.67 -20.37
CA GLU A 408 -3.75 -40.38 -20.11
C GLU A 408 -3.90 -38.98 -19.51
N THR A 409 -4.86 -38.21 -20.04
CA THR A 409 -5.23 -36.88 -19.54
C THR A 409 -5.41 -36.90 -18.03
N VAL A 410 -4.59 -36.13 -17.34
CA VAL A 410 -4.45 -36.08 -15.88
C VAL A 410 -5.81 -35.87 -15.20
N PRO A 411 -6.34 -36.85 -14.44
CA PRO A 411 -7.53 -36.64 -13.62
C PRO A 411 -7.19 -35.69 -12.46
N PRO A 412 -8.13 -34.84 -11.98
CA PRO A 412 -7.94 -34.02 -10.79
C PRO A 412 -7.64 -34.89 -9.55
N THR A 413 -7.08 -34.29 -8.50
CA THR A 413 -6.70 -35.01 -7.28
C THR A 413 -7.94 -35.66 -6.69
N PRO A 414 -7.91 -36.94 -6.25
CA PRO A 414 -9.10 -37.59 -5.69
C PRO A 414 -9.70 -36.73 -4.58
N GLU A 415 -10.95 -36.31 -4.74
CA GLU A 415 -11.71 -35.63 -3.69
C GLU A 415 -12.07 -36.66 -2.60
N ASP A 416 -11.81 -36.33 -1.34
CA ASP A 416 -12.14 -37.18 -0.20
C ASP A 416 -13.68 -37.14 0.05
N GLU A 417 -14.36 -38.28 -0.05
CA GLU A 417 -15.78 -38.50 0.34
C GLU A 417 -16.03 -38.34 1.86
N THR A 418 -15.12 -37.73 2.61
CA THR A 418 -15.25 -37.52 4.07
C THR A 418 -15.54 -36.08 4.49
N ALA A 419 -15.82 -35.17 3.55
CA ALA A 419 -16.41 -33.87 3.86
C ALA A 419 -17.94 -33.97 4.02
N ASN A 420 -18.41 -34.72 5.03
CA ASN A 420 -19.79 -34.57 5.46
C ASN A 420 -19.98 -33.17 6.07
N PRO A 421 -20.92 -32.34 5.58
CA PRO A 421 -21.25 -31.10 6.24
C PRO A 421 -21.84 -31.44 7.62
N SER A 422 -21.26 -30.89 8.68
CA SER A 422 -21.88 -30.94 10.00
C SER A 422 -23.28 -30.32 9.92
N PRO A 423 -24.32 -30.96 10.47
CA PRO A 423 -25.69 -30.52 10.29
C PRO A 423 -25.92 -29.18 11.00
N THR A 424 -26.66 -28.32 10.33
CA THR A 424 -27.22 -27.07 10.84
C THR A 424 -27.96 -27.30 12.16
N SER A 425 -27.36 -26.92 13.28
CA SER A 425 -28.08 -26.78 14.55
C SER A 425 -28.65 -25.37 14.66
N ASN A 426 -29.93 -25.23 14.38
CA ASN A 426 -30.77 -24.16 14.90
C ASN A 426 -30.69 -24.18 16.43
N HIS A 427 -29.90 -23.28 17.03
CA HIS A 427 -30.07 -22.89 18.41
C HIS A 427 -29.95 -21.38 18.56
N GLN A 428 -31.10 -20.73 18.73
CA GLN A 428 -31.20 -19.46 19.42
C GLN A 428 -30.53 -19.60 20.78
N THR A 429 -29.39 -18.95 20.98
CA THR A 429 -28.88 -18.60 22.32
C THR A 429 -28.31 -17.19 22.29
N SER A 430 -28.95 -16.33 23.05
CA SER A 430 -28.58 -14.97 23.38
C SER A 430 -27.27 -14.95 24.17
N TYR A 431 -26.27 -14.20 23.70
CA TYR A 431 -25.10 -13.85 24.49
C TYR A 431 -24.86 -12.34 24.44
N ASN A 432 -24.94 -11.75 25.64
CA ASN A 432 -24.59 -10.37 25.98
C ASN A 432 -23.11 -10.09 25.68
N ILE A 433 -22.85 -8.97 25.00
CA ILE A 433 -21.51 -8.40 24.82
C ILE A 433 -21.21 -7.54 26.06
N PRO A 434 -20.12 -7.76 26.82
CA PRO A 434 -19.73 -6.86 27.88
C PRO A 434 -19.10 -5.59 27.30
N GLU A 435 -19.60 -4.43 27.70
CA GLU A 435 -19.00 -3.12 27.44
C GLU A 435 -17.58 -3.05 28.02
N MET A 436 -16.60 -2.75 27.17
CA MET A 436 -15.25 -2.38 27.59
C MET A 436 -15.23 -0.87 27.84
N ARG A 437 -15.36 -0.47 29.12
CA ARG A 437 -15.09 0.91 29.56
C ARG A 437 -13.59 1.16 29.50
N ILE A 438 -13.19 2.14 28.68
CA ILE A 438 -11.89 2.79 28.79
C ILE A 438 -11.99 3.78 29.95
N ARG A 439 -11.09 3.65 30.94
CA ARG A 439 -10.79 4.69 31.92
C ARG A 439 -9.58 5.48 31.45
#